data_AF-A0A1F3Y8F0-F1
#
_entry.id   AF-A0A1F3Y8F0-F1
#
_cell.length_a   1.000
_cell.length_b   1.000
_cell.length_c   1.000
_cell.angle_alpha   90.00
_cell.angle_beta   90.00
_cell.angle_gamma   90.00
#
_symmetry.space_group_name_H-M   'P 1'
#
loop_
_entity.id
_entity.type
_entity.pdbx_description
1 polymer ?
#
loop_
_entity_poly.entity_id
_entity_poly.type
_entity_poly.pdbx_seq_one_letter_code
_entity_poly.pdbx_strand_id
1 'polypeptide(L)'
;MCTDQESPENIKAELERLRAENEALKKKSPRGLSLKVSEKGAVSVYGLGRFPVTLYKEQWRKLLDMTDEIRAFIDANESQLKSKD
;
A
#
# COMPACT_ATOMS: atom_id res chain seq x y z
N MET A 1 -12.93 -21.77 -33.11
CA MET A 1 -12.60 -21.55 -31.69
C MET A 1 -13.31 -20.27 -31.28
N CYS A 2 -14.52 -20.39 -30.72
CA CYS A 2 -15.25 -19.24 -30.19
C CYS A 2 -15.18 -19.28 -28.68
N THR A 3 -14.69 -18.17 -28.16
CA THR A 3 -14.38 -17.81 -26.78
C THR A 3 -15.54 -18.05 -25.82
N ASP A 4 -15.25 -18.71 -24.69
CA ASP A 4 -16.05 -18.72 -23.48
C ASP A 4 -16.50 -17.29 -23.11
N GLN A 5 -17.71 -16.92 -23.53
CA GLN A 5 -18.40 -15.75 -22.98
C GLN A 5 -19.15 -16.22 -21.74
N GLU A 6 -18.57 -15.93 -20.59
CA GLU A 6 -19.26 -16.07 -19.30
C GLU A 6 -20.62 -15.36 -19.36
N SER A 7 -21.68 -16.06 -18.95
CA SER A 7 -23.05 -15.57 -19.03
C SER A 7 -23.21 -14.24 -18.25
N PRO A 8 -24.08 -13.32 -18.69
CA PRO A 8 -24.21 -11.99 -18.09
C PRO A 8 -24.58 -12.02 -16.59
N GLU A 9 -25.19 -13.10 -16.13
CA GLU A 9 -25.50 -13.34 -14.72
C GLU A 9 -24.27 -13.74 -13.90
N ASN A 10 -23.36 -14.54 -14.47
CA ASN A 10 -22.08 -14.88 -13.84
C ASN A 10 -21.18 -13.63 -13.71
N ILE A 11 -21.14 -12.80 -14.75
CA ILE A 11 -20.38 -11.54 -14.72
C ILE A 11 -20.93 -10.59 -13.64
N LYS A 12 -22.26 -10.51 -13.47
CA LYS A 12 -22.87 -9.69 -12.41
C LYS A 12 -22.57 -10.22 -11.02
N ALA A 13 -22.64 -11.54 -10.81
CA ALA A 13 -22.33 -12.17 -9.54
C ALA A 13 -20.86 -11.98 -9.16
N GLU A 14 -19.93 -12.16 -10.11
CA GLU A 14 -18.52 -11.91 -9.88
C GLU A 14 -18.23 -10.42 -9.67
N LEU A 15 -18.93 -9.51 -10.37
CA LEU A 15 -18.82 -8.07 -10.13
C LEU A 15 -19.26 -7.69 -8.72
N GLU A 16 -20.35 -8.27 -8.22
CA GLU A 16 -20.87 -8.01 -6.88
C GLU A 16 -19.93 -8.57 -5.80
N ARG A 17 -19.42 -9.78 -6.00
CA ARG A 17 -18.42 -10.39 -5.13
C ARG A 17 -17.11 -9.59 -5.11
N LEU A 18 -16.58 -9.21 -6.27
CA LEU A 18 -15.38 -8.38 -6.40
C LEU A 18 -15.60 -6.99 -5.77
N ARG A 19 -16.82 -6.44 -5.83
CA ARG A 19 -17.16 -5.17 -5.15
C ARG A 19 -17.19 -5.34 -3.64
N ALA A 20 -17.82 -6.40 -3.13
CA ALA A 20 -17.86 -6.69 -1.70
C ALA A 20 -16.44 -6.97 -1.14
N GLU A 21 -15.62 -7.70 -1.89
CA GLU A 21 -14.22 -7.93 -1.54
C GLU A 21 -13.40 -6.63 -1.62
N ASN A 22 -13.62 -5.79 -2.63
CA ASN A 22 -13.02 -4.45 -2.70
C ASN A 22 -13.46 -3.55 -1.53
N GLU A 23 -14.72 -3.61 -1.09
CA GLU A 23 -15.21 -2.82 0.04
C GLU A 23 -14.67 -3.35 1.38
N ALA A 24 -14.60 -4.67 1.55
CA ALA A 24 -13.98 -5.30 2.70
C ALA A 24 -12.47 -5.01 2.76
N LEU A 25 -11.78 -5.06 1.61
CA LEU A 25 -10.38 -4.68 1.47
C LEU A 25 -10.17 -3.17 1.63
N LYS A 26 -11.08 -2.30 1.19
CA LYS A 26 -11.02 -0.84 1.46
C LYS A 26 -11.25 -0.51 2.94
N LYS A 27 -12.04 -1.32 3.65
CA LYS A 27 -12.23 -1.21 5.12
C LYS A 27 -11.03 -1.77 5.89
N LYS A 28 -10.33 -2.77 5.34
CA LYS A 28 -9.14 -3.41 5.93
C LYS A 28 -7.82 -2.81 5.47
N SER A 29 -7.81 -2.05 4.39
CA SER A 29 -6.64 -1.30 3.93
C SER A 29 -6.51 -0.13 4.88
N PRO A 30 -5.40 -0.02 5.64
CA PRO A 30 -5.17 1.16 6.41
C PRO A 30 -5.20 2.30 5.40
N ARG A 31 -6.07 3.30 5.58
CA ARG A 31 -5.96 4.59 4.88
C ARG A 31 -4.74 5.37 5.39
N GLY A 32 -3.65 4.66 5.69
CA GLY A 32 -2.44 5.09 6.33
C GLY A 32 -1.25 4.73 5.45
N LEU A 33 -0.12 5.34 5.76
CA LEU A 33 1.12 5.09 5.06
C LEU A 33 1.55 3.65 5.34
N SER A 34 2.18 3.00 4.37
CA SER A 34 2.75 1.66 4.58
C SER A 34 4.24 1.66 4.32
N LEU A 35 4.97 0.86 5.09
CA LEU A 35 6.42 0.75 5.03
C LEU A 35 6.79 -0.59 4.38
N LYS A 36 7.79 -0.57 3.50
CA LYS A 36 8.33 -1.78 2.88
C LYS A 36 9.85 -1.71 2.79
N VAL A 37 10.52 -2.80 3.16
CA VAL A 37 11.93 -3.02 2.81
C VAL A 37 12.00 -3.55 1.39
N SER A 38 12.80 -2.92 0.55
CA SER A 38 13.11 -3.39 -0.80
C SER A 38 14.20 -4.46 -0.76
N GLU A 39 14.28 -5.30 -1.79
CA GLU A 39 15.35 -6.30 -1.96
C GLU A 39 16.75 -5.67 -2.03
N LYS A 40 16.81 -4.36 -2.32
CA LYS A 40 18.05 -3.58 -2.33
C LYS A 40 18.44 -3.06 -0.93
N GLY A 41 17.67 -3.35 0.10
CA GLY A 41 17.90 -2.93 1.48
C GLY A 41 17.53 -1.47 1.78
N ALA A 42 16.63 -0.88 0.99
CA ALA A 42 16.08 0.45 1.24
C ALA A 42 14.65 0.38 1.77
N VAL A 43 14.28 1.29 2.69
CA VAL A 43 12.90 1.46 3.18
C VAL A 43 12.13 2.44 2.30
N SER A 44 10.94 2.04 1.86
CA SER A 44 10.02 2.86 1.07
C SER A 44 8.72 3.11 1.84
N VAL A 45 8.26 4.36 1.83
CA VAL A 45 6.95 4.77 2.34
C VAL A 45 5.97 4.88 1.18
N TYR A 46 4.89 4.10 1.22
CA TYR A 46 3.82 4.14 0.23
C TYR A 46 2.61 4.92 0.76
N GLY A 47 1.78 5.43 -0.15
CA GLY A 47 0.58 6.20 0.18
C GLY A 47 0.76 7.73 0.14
N LEU A 48 1.97 8.22 -0.15
CA LEU A 48 2.28 9.67 -0.23
C LEU A 48 2.23 10.26 -1.65
N GLY A 49 2.02 9.44 -2.68
CA GLY A 49 2.00 9.87 -4.08
C GLY A 49 3.23 9.40 -4.87
N ARG A 50 3.33 9.81 -6.14
CA ARG A 50 4.47 9.49 -7.02
C ARG A 50 5.52 10.58 -6.93
N PHE A 51 6.79 10.19 -7.02
CA PHE A 51 7.93 11.12 -6.96
C PHE A 51 7.97 12.05 -8.19
N PRO A 52 8.30 13.36 -8.03
CA PRO A 52 8.51 14.06 -6.77
C PRO A 52 7.21 14.28 -6.00
N VAL A 53 7.24 14.02 -4.69
CA VAL A 53 6.06 14.13 -3.82
C VAL A 53 5.97 15.56 -3.26
N THR A 54 4.87 16.25 -3.57
CA THR A 54 4.47 17.50 -2.92
C THR A 54 3.36 17.19 -1.94
N LEU A 55 3.60 17.45 -0.64
CA LEU A 55 2.63 17.19 0.42
C LEU A 55 2.06 18.50 0.97
N TYR A 56 0.74 18.52 1.18
CA TYR A 56 0.07 19.54 1.96
C TYR A 56 0.39 19.40 3.45
N LYS A 57 0.19 20.47 4.22
CA LYS A 57 0.51 20.55 5.66
C LYS A 57 -0.03 19.35 6.46
N GLU A 58 -1.25 18.92 6.20
CA GLU A 58 -1.89 17.80 6.92
C GLU A 58 -1.25 16.46 6.58
N GLN A 59 -0.78 16.29 5.36
CA GLN A 59 -0.05 15.09 4.94
C GLN A 59 1.34 15.04 5.59
N TRP A 60 2.01 16.20 5.72
CA TRP A 60 3.23 16.30 6.50
C TRP A 60 3.01 15.92 7.97
N ARG A 61 1.95 16.42 8.61
CA ARG A 61 1.63 16.04 9.99
C ARG A 61 1.43 14.53 10.14
N LYS A 62 0.62 13.93 9.26
CA LYS A 62 0.42 12.47 9.28
C LYS A 62 1.70 11.68 9.11
N LEU A 63 2.62 12.13 8.24
CA LEU A 63 3.92 11.47 8.07
C LEU A 63 4.79 11.63 9.33
N LEU A 64 4.82 12.83 9.92
CA LEU A 64 5.61 13.11 11.12
C LEU A 64 5.07 12.35 12.35
N ASP A 65 3.75 12.17 12.46
CA ASP A 65 3.14 11.38 13.53
C ASP A 65 3.55 9.89 13.46
N MET A 66 3.98 9.40 12.29
CA MET A 66 4.48 8.04 12.07
C MET A 66 5.99 7.89 12.27
N THR A 67 6.71 8.94 12.70
CA THR A 67 8.18 8.93 12.81
C THR A 67 8.68 7.80 13.71
N ASP A 68 8.02 7.56 14.84
CA ASP A 68 8.45 6.53 15.79
C ASP A 68 8.20 5.12 15.26
N GLU A 69 7.11 4.92 14.52
CA GLU A 69 6.84 3.65 13.82
C GLU A 69 7.87 3.39 12.71
N ILE A 70 8.26 4.42 11.96
CA ILE A 70 9.31 4.30 10.94
C ILE A 70 10.64 3.90 11.57
N ARG A 71 11.01 4.52 12.70
CA ARG A 71 12.24 4.15 13.44
C ARG A 71 12.19 2.71 13.93
N ALA A 72 11.11 2.32 14.60
CA ALA A 72 10.94 0.94 15.08
C ALA A 72 10.97 -0.08 13.92
N PHE A 73 10.39 0.27 12.76
CA PHE A 73 10.43 -0.58 11.58
C PHE A 73 11.84 -0.72 11.01
N ILE A 74 12.63 0.37 11.00
CA ILE A 74 14.03 0.34 10.58
C ILE A 74 14.83 -0.58 11.52
N ASP A 75 14.71 -0.39 12.83
CA ASP A 75 15.43 -1.16 13.84
C ASP A 75 15.07 -2.66 13.74
N ALA A 76 13.79 -2.98 13.59
CA ALA A 76 13.33 -4.36 13.43
C ALA A 76 13.83 -5.04 12.14
N ASN A 77 14.21 -4.26 11.13
CA ASN A 77 14.68 -4.76 9.84
C ASN A 77 16.15 -4.44 9.56
N GLU A 78 16.92 -4.00 10.57
CA GLU A 78 18.30 -3.53 10.41
C GLU A 78 19.18 -4.51 9.62
N SER A 79 19.01 -5.82 9.86
CA SER A 79 19.76 -6.89 9.18
C SER A 79 19.49 -7.00 7.67
N GLN A 80 18.37 -6.47 7.18
CA GLN A 80 17.99 -6.45 5.77
C GLN A 80 18.34 -5.12 5.10
N LEU A 81 18.68 -4.10 5.88
CA LEU A 81 18.96 -2.76 5.36
C LEU A 81 20.42 -2.61 4.99
N LYS A 82 20.65 -1.94 3.85
CA LYS A 82 21.99 -1.59 3.41
C LYS A 82 22.29 -0.17 3.82
N SER A 83 23.35 0.02 4.60
CA SER A 83 23.98 1.33 4.77
C SER A 83 24.61 1.74 3.44
N LYS A 84 24.31 2.95 3.00
CA LYS A 84 24.94 3.53 1.83
C LYS A 84 25.89 4.61 2.32
N ASP A 85 27.17 4.28 2.40
CA ASP A 85 28.28 5.23 2.48
C ASP A 85 28.54 5.87 1.10
#